data_AF-A0A6I5CPH4-F1
#
_entry.id   AF-A0A6I5CPH4-F1
#
_cell.length_a   1.000
_cell.length_b   1.000
_cell.length_c   1.000
_cell.angle_alpha   90.00
_cell.angle_beta   90.00
_cell.angle_gamma   90.00
#
_symmetry.space_group_name_H-M   'P 1'
#
loop_
_entity.id
_entity.type
_entity.pdbx_description
1 polymer ?
#
loop_
_entity_poly.entity_id
_entity_poly.type
_entity_poly.pdbx_seq_one_letter_code
_entity_poly.pdbx_strand_id
1 'polypeptide(L)'
;LEISDFRRDAWGRLLRTAHFVGTTTYGTTDAAERAGARVREIHRLLSATDPDTGARYRIDDPELLLWVHCAEIDSYLHELWRSGFPLTRARADRYVAEHRTSARLVGLDPDTVPASRAGLAAYF
;
A
#
# COMPACT_ATOMS: atom_id res chain seq x y z
N LEU A 1 -21.00 7.19 -9.03
CA LEU A 1 -20.16 5.98 -8.92
C LEU A 1 -19.56 5.71 -10.28
N GLU A 2 -18.25 5.70 -10.44
CA GLU A 2 -17.56 4.63 -11.19
C GLU A 2 -16.03 4.86 -11.15
N ILE A 3 -15.41 4.35 -10.08
CA ILE A 3 -14.28 3.46 -10.31
C ILE A 3 -14.92 2.30 -11.09
N SER A 4 -14.87 2.32 -12.43
CA SER A 4 -15.86 1.66 -13.33
C SER A 4 -15.89 0.12 -13.30
N ASP A 5 -15.31 -0.48 -12.26
CA ASP A 5 -15.34 -1.91 -12.02
C ASP A 5 -15.39 -2.30 -10.53
N PHE A 6 -15.43 -1.35 -9.58
CA PHE A 6 -15.40 -1.72 -8.15
C PHE A 6 -16.62 -2.58 -7.75
N ARG A 7 -17.82 -2.26 -8.27
CA ARG A 7 -19.02 -3.04 -7.96
C ARG A 7 -19.16 -4.34 -8.78
N ARG A 8 -18.45 -4.45 -9.90
CA ARG A 8 -18.53 -5.59 -10.81
C ARG A 8 -17.41 -6.61 -10.58
N ASP A 9 -16.25 -6.16 -10.10
CA ASP A 9 -15.07 -6.98 -9.80
C ASP A 9 -14.38 -6.58 -8.47
N ALA A 10 -15.15 -6.34 -7.40
CA ALA A 10 -14.58 -6.10 -6.07
C ALA A 10 -13.64 -7.24 -5.65
N TRP A 11 -14.08 -8.47 -5.88
CA TRP A 11 -13.36 -9.68 -5.49
C TRP A 11 -12.06 -9.87 -6.29
N GLY A 12 -12.09 -9.69 -7.61
CA GLY A 12 -10.87 -9.78 -8.42
C GLY A 12 -9.90 -8.66 -8.11
N ARG A 13 -10.36 -7.43 -7.80
CA ARG A 13 -9.48 -6.36 -7.30
C ARG A 13 -8.80 -6.75 -5.99
N LEU A 14 -9.55 -7.27 -5.02
CA LEU A 14 -8.99 -7.76 -3.76
C LEU A 14 -7.94 -8.85 -4.00
N LEU A 15 -8.25 -9.84 -4.84
CA LEU A 15 -7.31 -10.91 -5.16
C LEU A 15 -6.04 -10.41 -5.86
N ARG A 16 -6.14 -9.41 -6.74
CA ARG A 16 -4.96 -8.79 -7.37
C ARG A 16 -4.06 -8.10 -6.34
N THR A 17 -4.64 -7.39 -5.39
CA THR A 17 -3.89 -6.80 -4.27
C THR A 17 -3.26 -7.89 -3.40
N ALA A 18 -4.03 -8.90 -2.99
CA ALA A 18 -3.53 -10.00 -2.17
C ALA A 18 -2.38 -10.76 -2.86
N HIS A 19 -2.47 -10.97 -4.18
CA HIS A 19 -1.40 -11.58 -4.96
C HIS A 19 -0.14 -10.71 -5.03
N PHE A 20 -0.31 -9.39 -5.21
CA PHE A 20 0.81 -8.46 -5.16
C PHE A 20 1.51 -8.51 -3.79
N VAL A 21 0.76 -8.36 -2.70
CA VAL A 21 1.29 -8.40 -1.32
C VAL A 21 1.96 -9.74 -1.03
N GLY A 22 1.35 -10.86 -1.42
CA GLY A 22 1.94 -12.19 -1.27
C GLY A 22 3.26 -12.32 -2.02
N THR A 23 3.33 -11.78 -3.24
CA THR A 23 4.54 -11.82 -4.08
C THR A 23 5.65 -10.95 -3.51
N THR A 24 5.34 -9.73 -3.05
CA THR A 24 6.35 -8.82 -2.48
C THR A 24 6.82 -9.24 -1.10
N THR A 25 6.01 -10.01 -0.36
CA THR A 25 6.36 -10.49 0.99
C THR A 25 7.11 -11.83 0.95
N TYR A 26 6.68 -12.78 0.12
CA TYR A 26 7.18 -14.16 0.16
C TYR A 26 7.86 -14.62 -1.14
N GLY A 27 7.81 -13.81 -2.20
CA GLY A 27 8.45 -14.12 -3.48
C GLY A 27 9.95 -13.84 -3.49
N THR A 28 10.58 -14.15 -4.63
CA THR A 28 11.97 -13.74 -4.87
C THR A 28 12.06 -12.23 -5.12
N THR A 29 13.24 -11.64 -4.92
CA THR A 29 13.49 -10.23 -5.26
C THR A 29 13.08 -9.93 -6.70
N ASP A 30 13.49 -10.76 -7.66
CA ASP A 30 13.13 -10.57 -9.07
C ASP A 30 11.60 -10.59 -9.31
N ALA A 31 10.87 -11.45 -8.59
CA ALA A 31 9.42 -11.50 -8.69
C ALA A 31 8.78 -10.22 -8.12
N ALA A 32 9.28 -9.73 -6.97
CA ALA A 32 8.83 -8.50 -6.36
C ALA A 32 9.10 -7.28 -7.26
N GLU A 33 10.28 -7.19 -7.88
CA GLU A 33 10.62 -6.11 -8.83
C GLU A 33 9.69 -6.10 -10.04
N ARG A 34 9.44 -7.27 -10.64
CA ARG A 34 8.52 -7.39 -11.79
C ARG A 34 7.09 -7.01 -11.40
N ALA A 35 6.63 -7.44 -10.23
CA ALA A 35 5.31 -7.09 -9.71
C ALA A 35 5.19 -5.57 -9.49
N GLY A 36 6.20 -4.96 -8.87
CA GLY A 36 6.26 -3.51 -8.68
C GLY A 36 6.25 -2.73 -9.99
N ALA A 37 7.09 -3.12 -10.96
CA ALA A 37 7.12 -2.51 -12.28
C ALA A 37 5.76 -2.57 -12.99
N ARG A 38 5.08 -3.72 -12.90
CA ARG A 38 3.75 -3.91 -13.47
C ARG A 38 2.69 -3.03 -12.79
N VAL A 39 2.68 -2.95 -11.46
CA VAL A 39 1.74 -2.08 -10.73
C VAL A 39 1.96 -0.62 -11.10
N ARG A 40 3.20 -0.14 -11.14
CA ARG A 40 3.52 1.24 -11.55
C ARG A 40 3.10 1.53 -13.00
N GLU A 41 3.25 0.57 -13.91
CA GLU A 41 2.74 0.70 -15.28
C GLU A 41 1.22 0.89 -15.30
N ILE A 42 0.48 0.06 -14.56
CA ILE A 42 -0.98 0.15 -14.47
C ILE A 42 -1.39 1.50 -13.85
N HIS A 43 -0.81 1.89 -12.71
CA HIS A 43 -1.16 3.14 -12.03
C HIS A 43 -0.93 4.39 -12.90
N ARG A 44 0.14 4.42 -13.71
CA ARG A 44 0.42 5.53 -14.63
C ARG A 44 -0.67 5.76 -15.68
N LEU A 45 -1.40 4.70 -16.05
CA LEU A 45 -2.46 4.72 -17.06
C LEU A 45 -3.83 5.06 -16.46
N LEU A 46 -3.96 5.06 -15.14
CA LEU A 46 -5.23 5.23 -14.45
C LEU A 46 -5.38 6.64 -13.87
N SER A 47 -6.61 7.13 -13.90
CA SER A 47 -7.03 8.35 -13.22
C SER A 47 -8.42 8.13 -12.67
N ALA A 48 -8.76 8.85 -11.61
CA ALA A 48 -10.07 8.82 -11.00
C ALA A 48 -10.64 10.24 -10.89
N THR A 49 -11.95 10.32 -10.73
CA THR A 49 -12.68 11.55 -10.48
C THR A 49 -13.33 11.44 -9.12
N ASP A 50 -13.04 12.41 -8.26
CA ASP A 50 -13.70 12.57 -6.97
C ASP A 50 -15.20 12.83 -7.20
N PRO A 51 -16.10 11.99 -6.65
CA PRO A 51 -17.54 12.13 -6.87
C PRO A 51 -18.16 13.34 -6.16
N ASP A 52 -17.53 13.84 -5.11
CA ASP A 52 -18.04 14.95 -4.28
C ASP A 52 -17.56 16.29 -4.83
N THR A 53 -16.30 16.36 -5.25
CA THR A 53 -15.69 17.61 -5.75
C THR A 53 -15.60 17.71 -7.28
N GLY A 54 -15.72 16.59 -7.99
CA GLY A 54 -15.51 16.51 -9.44
C GLY A 54 -14.03 16.61 -9.87
N ALA A 55 -13.10 16.73 -8.92
CA ALA A 55 -11.67 16.85 -9.21
C ALA A 55 -11.14 15.56 -9.83
N ARG A 56 -10.34 15.69 -10.89
CA ARG A 56 -9.65 14.55 -11.52
C ARG A 56 -8.24 14.43 -10.98
N TYR A 57 -7.86 13.24 -10.53
CA TYR A 57 -6.53 12.95 -10.00
C TYR A 57 -5.95 11.69 -10.63
N ARG A 58 -4.62 11.60 -10.64
CA ARG A 58 -3.90 10.42 -11.14
C ARG A 58 -3.75 9.40 -10.03
N ILE A 59 -3.80 8.11 -10.36
CA ILE A 59 -3.64 7.04 -9.36
C ILE A 59 -2.18 6.92 -8.89
N ASP A 60 -1.23 7.37 -9.69
CA ASP A 60 0.20 7.40 -9.37
C ASP A 60 0.65 8.72 -8.71
N ASP A 61 -0.28 9.53 -8.18
CA ASP A 61 0.07 10.69 -7.37
C ASP A 61 0.89 10.24 -6.14
N PRO A 62 2.11 10.78 -5.90
CA PRO A 62 2.95 10.37 -4.78
C PRO A 62 2.28 10.50 -3.41
N GLU A 63 1.44 11.51 -3.20
CA GLU A 63 0.73 11.69 -1.93
C GLU A 63 -0.32 10.60 -1.73
N LEU A 64 -1.06 10.25 -2.80
CA LEU A 64 -2.02 9.16 -2.78
C LEU A 64 -1.34 7.80 -2.57
N LEU A 65 -0.21 7.56 -3.24
CA LEU A 65 0.57 6.33 -3.06
C LEU A 65 1.08 6.21 -1.61
N LEU A 66 1.56 7.32 -1.03
CA LEU A 66 2.00 7.35 0.36
C LEU A 66 0.85 7.04 1.31
N TRP A 67 -0.33 7.61 1.07
CA TRP A 67 -1.52 7.35 1.86
C TRP A 67 -1.93 5.87 1.81
N VAL A 68 -2.01 5.28 0.61
CA VAL A 68 -2.39 3.87 0.45
C VAL A 68 -1.36 2.96 1.14
N HIS A 69 -0.07 3.24 0.99
CA HIS A 69 0.98 2.46 1.64
C HIS A 69 0.89 2.53 3.17
N CYS A 70 0.72 3.74 3.72
CA CYS A 70 0.58 3.91 5.17
C CYS A 70 -0.68 3.22 5.71
N ALA A 71 -1.81 3.35 5.00
CA ALA A 71 -3.07 2.71 5.37
C ALA A 71 -2.98 1.17 5.33
N GLU A 72 -2.30 0.61 4.32
CA GLU A 72 -2.06 -0.82 4.19
C GLU A 72 -1.29 -1.37 5.40
N ILE A 73 -0.12 -0.80 5.70
CA ILE A 73 0.74 -1.32 6.77
C ILE A 73 0.16 -1.07 8.16
N ASP A 74 -0.54 0.05 8.36
CA ASP A 74 -1.26 0.31 9.60
C ASP A 74 -2.36 -0.73 9.81
N SER A 75 -3.11 -1.07 8.76
CA SER A 75 -4.21 -2.04 8.85
C SER A 75 -3.73 -3.43 9.30
N TYR A 76 -2.61 -3.92 8.76
CA TYR A 76 -2.03 -5.21 9.14
C TYR A 76 -1.50 -5.20 10.57
N LEU A 77 -0.81 -4.12 10.94
CA LEU A 77 -0.32 -3.94 12.29
C LEU A 77 -1.48 -3.92 13.29
N HIS A 78 -2.54 -3.19 12.96
CA HIS A 78 -3.73 -3.04 13.77
C HIS A 78 -4.49 -4.36 13.96
N GLU A 79 -4.63 -5.16 12.90
CA GLU A 79 -5.23 -6.49 12.97
C GLU A 79 -4.39 -7.44 13.84
N LEU A 80 -3.06 -7.42 13.69
CA LEU A 80 -2.17 -8.23 14.51
C LEU A 80 -2.26 -7.86 16.00
N TRP A 81 -2.33 -6.57 16.33
CA TRP A 81 -2.59 -6.11 17.70
C TRP A 81 -3.93 -6.62 18.26
N ARG A 82 -4.99 -6.59 17.45
CA ARG A 82 -6.33 -7.04 17.88
C ARG A 82 -6.47 -8.56 17.98
N SER A 83 -5.63 -9.32 17.27
CA SER A 83 -5.64 -10.79 17.29
C SER A 83 -5.23 -11.41 18.64
N GLY A 84 -4.65 -10.63 19.56
CA GLY A 84 -4.07 -11.13 20.80
C GLY A 84 -2.66 -11.72 20.65
N PHE A 85 -2.06 -11.63 19.46
CA PHE A 85 -0.65 -11.98 19.27
C PHE A 85 0.24 -11.10 20.17
N PRO A 86 1.26 -11.67 20.85
CA PRO A 86 2.13 -10.91 21.75
C PRO A 86 3.16 -10.07 20.98
N LEU A 87 2.68 -9.07 20.24
CA LEU A 87 3.50 -8.14 19.48
C LEU A 87 4.14 -7.12 20.42
N THR A 88 5.47 -7.07 20.45
CA THR A 88 6.19 -6.04 21.19
C THR A 88 6.23 -4.74 20.38
N ARG A 89 6.30 -3.61 21.08
CA ARG A 89 6.47 -2.28 20.47
C ARG A 89 7.68 -2.23 19.50
N ALA A 90 8.80 -2.82 19.90
CA ALA A 90 10.00 -2.88 19.08
C ALA A 90 9.81 -3.72 17.80
N ARG A 91 9.07 -4.84 17.86
CA ARG A 91 8.74 -5.64 16.67
C ARG A 91 7.81 -4.89 15.74
N ALA A 92 6.87 -4.12 16.29
CA ALA A 92 5.99 -3.29 15.49
C ALA A 92 6.73 -2.13 14.79
N ASP A 93 7.67 -1.48 15.47
CA ASP A 93 8.50 -0.44 14.83
C ASP A 93 9.41 -1.04 13.75
N ARG A 94 9.98 -2.23 14.00
CA ARG A 94 10.74 -2.97 12.99
C ARG A 94 9.88 -3.31 11.77
N TYR A 95 8.65 -3.78 11.97
CA TYR A 95 7.70 -4.07 10.90
C TYR A 95 7.46 -2.85 9.99
N VAL A 96 7.23 -1.67 10.59
CA VAL A 96 7.05 -0.42 9.84
C VAL A 96 8.33 -0.05 9.08
N ALA A 97 9.50 -0.15 9.74
CA ALA A 97 10.78 0.15 9.11
C ALA A 97 11.07 -0.77 7.91
N GLU A 98 10.77 -2.07 8.01
CA GLU A 98 10.97 -3.04 6.92
C GLU A 98 10.10 -2.70 5.69
N HIS A 99 8.89 -2.15 5.89
CA HIS A 99 7.97 -1.80 4.81
C HIS A 99 8.44 -0.63 3.94
N ARG A 100 9.40 0.19 4.41
CA ARG A 100 10.08 1.20 3.57
C ARG A 100 10.78 0.55 2.36
N THR A 101 11.23 -0.69 2.49
CA THR A 101 11.79 -1.46 1.37
C THR A 101 10.74 -1.78 0.30
N SER A 102 9.51 -2.10 0.71
CA SER A 102 8.41 -2.41 -0.20
C SER A 102 7.83 -1.14 -0.83
N ALA A 103 7.90 0.02 -0.17
CA ALA A 103 7.40 1.29 -0.68
C ALA A 103 8.03 1.67 -2.04
N ARG A 104 9.32 1.37 -2.25
CA ARG A 104 9.97 1.61 -3.55
C ARG A 104 9.34 0.83 -4.70
N LEU A 105 8.75 -0.34 -4.43
CA LEU A 105 8.13 -1.18 -5.46
C LEU A 105 6.86 -0.52 -6.02
N VAL A 106 6.17 0.30 -5.22
CA VAL A 106 5.00 1.07 -5.66
C VAL A 106 5.35 2.47 -6.15
N GLY A 107 6.63 2.85 -6.14
CA GLY A 107 7.13 4.12 -6.70
C GLY A 107 7.36 5.23 -5.68
N LEU A 108 7.34 4.92 -4.39
CA LEU A 108 7.68 5.88 -3.34
C LEU A 108 9.18 5.91 -3.06
N ASP A 109 9.67 7.06 -2.60
CA ASP A 109 10.99 7.15 -1.99
C ASP A 109 10.94 6.53 -0.58
N PRO A 110 11.74 5.49 -0.28
CA PRO A 110 11.80 4.91 1.06
C PRO A 110 12.10 5.95 2.15
N ASP A 111 12.79 7.05 1.85
CA ASP A 111 13.18 8.07 2.83
C ASP A 111 12.07 9.03 3.22
N THR A 112 10.99 9.09 2.45
CA THR A 112 9.81 9.91 2.76
C THR A 112 8.71 9.13 3.48
N VAL A 113 8.86 7.81 3.60
CA VAL A 113 7.89 6.91 4.23
C VAL A 113 8.18 6.74 5.73
N PRO A 114 7.16 6.73 6.61
CA PRO A 114 7.35 6.51 8.03
C PRO A 114 8.19 5.29 8.38
N ALA A 115 9.07 5.44 9.36
CA ALA A 115 10.01 4.40 9.80
C ALA A 115 9.63 3.72 11.12
N SER A 116 8.53 4.14 11.74
CA SER A 116 8.09 3.68 13.06
C SER A 116 6.59 3.91 13.23
N ARG A 117 6.00 3.30 14.26
CA ARG A 117 4.60 3.57 14.63
C ARG A 117 4.35 5.03 14.96
N ALA A 118 5.31 5.70 15.59
CA ALA A 118 5.19 7.12 15.91
C ALA A 118 5.17 7.98 14.64
N GLY A 119 6.00 7.65 13.65
CA GLY A 119 5.97 8.31 12.34
C GLY A 119 4.67 8.05 11.60
N LEU A 120 4.15 6.82 11.66
CA LEU A 120 2.89 6.45 11.02
C LEU A 120 1.70 7.19 11.66
N ALA A 121 1.69 7.30 12.99
CA ALA A 121 0.69 8.07 13.72
C ALA A 121 0.80 9.59 13.51
N ALA A 122 1.97 10.11 13.16
CA ALA A 122 2.16 11.52 12.82
C ALA A 122 1.80 11.85 11.36
N TYR A 123 1.72 10.83 10.50
CA TYR A 123 1.33 10.97 9.11
C TYR A 123 -0.19 11.13 8.94
N PHE A 124 -0.98 10.39 9.71
CA PHE A 124 -2.44 10.50 9.76
C PHE A 124 -2.92 11.70 10.59
#